data_AF-A0A7W0SL16-F1
#
_entry.id   AF-A0A7W0SL16-F1
#
_cell.length_a   1.000
_cell.length_b   1.000
_cell.length_c   1.000
_cell.angle_alpha   90.00
_cell.angle_beta   90.00
_cell.angle_gamma   90.00
#
_symmetry.space_group_name_H-M   'P 1'
#
loop_
_entity.id
_entity.type
_entity.pdbx_description
1 polymer ?
#
loop_
_entity_poly.entity_id
_entity_poly.type
_entity_poly.pdbx_seq_one_letter_code
_entity_poly.pdbx_strand_id
1 'polypeptide(L)'
;MSATSGLERVCLMLADLSGYTAYLANAEPDHAPALAGDLVETVVRQLRPTFRLAKLEGDAAFLVAPLDRLDGPMLLDAIDAAYDAFRRRMQSVTGATTCDCVSCSRVPDLDLKFVVHAGSLVRHRVAGREEMAGKDVIIAHRLLKAASPAAAGLERYALLTDACVEALGLDADALGLAAATERFEHLGEVPVHLLDLEHGAATEGRSWAPPRRTALDEAELRLPAPPMAVWEQLTSPRLRPGWEGIDRVEEATVSGRRGVGTMNACVADRLASVEEIIEWRPFVAFARRVSVPGVGRRPTARGDPLRQADRGGYAPEGGALAGDGGHERSVHPEP
;
A
#
# COMPACT_ATOMS: atom_id res chain seq x y z
N MET A 1 26.40 21.29 -0.52
CA MET A 1 25.50 20.18 -0.12
C MET A 1 25.91 18.96 -0.94
N SER A 2 26.62 18.02 -0.33
CA SER A 2 27.13 16.81 -1.00
C SER A 2 25.97 15.96 -1.49
N ALA A 3 25.98 15.63 -2.79
CA ALA A 3 25.14 14.59 -3.34
C ALA A 3 25.61 13.26 -2.74
N THR A 4 24.71 12.56 -2.03
CA THR A 4 24.94 11.22 -1.52
C THR A 4 24.96 10.26 -2.71
N SER A 5 26.11 10.12 -3.38
CA SER A 5 26.33 9.09 -4.41
C SER A 5 26.61 7.75 -3.73
N GLY A 6 25.57 7.18 -3.12
CA GLY A 6 25.59 5.83 -2.57
C GLY A 6 24.69 4.93 -3.39
N LEU A 7 25.11 3.67 -3.57
CA LEU A 7 24.24 2.63 -4.09
C LEU A 7 23.14 2.37 -3.04
N GLU A 8 21.88 2.69 -3.36
CA GLU A 8 20.74 2.54 -2.45
C GLU A 8 20.01 1.22 -2.77
N ARG A 9 19.78 0.38 -1.75
CA ARG A 9 18.99 -0.86 -1.88
C ARG A 9 17.50 -0.54 -1.73
N VAL A 10 16.71 -0.81 -2.77
CA VAL A 10 15.31 -0.35 -2.88
C VAL A 10 14.39 -1.42 -3.46
N CYS A 11 13.12 -1.30 -3.12
CA CYS A 11 12.02 -1.88 -3.86
C CYS A 11 11.53 -0.86 -4.90
N LEU A 12 11.62 -1.23 -6.16
CA LEU A 12 11.11 -0.49 -7.31
C LEU A 12 9.71 -1.00 -7.64
N MET A 13 8.77 -0.09 -7.84
CA MET A 13 7.41 -0.42 -8.26
C MET A 13 7.04 0.43 -9.48
N LEU A 14 6.51 -0.22 -10.52
CA LEU A 14 5.81 0.44 -11.62
C LEU A 14 4.35 0.02 -11.56
N ALA A 15 3.44 0.99 -11.50
CA ALA A 15 2.01 0.77 -11.65
C ALA A 15 1.57 1.36 -13.00
N ASP A 16 1.05 0.54 -13.90
CA ASP A 16 0.79 0.89 -15.31
C ASP A 16 -0.64 0.51 -15.69
N LEU A 17 -1.32 1.38 -16.45
CA LEU A 17 -2.68 1.09 -16.91
C LEU A 17 -2.64 0.13 -18.11
N SER A 18 -3.15 -1.07 -17.92
CA SER A 18 -3.41 -2.00 -19.01
C SER A 18 -4.52 -1.43 -19.93
N GLY A 19 -4.35 -1.57 -21.25
CA GLY A 19 -5.32 -1.08 -22.24
C GLY A 19 -5.21 0.41 -22.60
N TYR A 20 -4.35 1.18 -21.93
CA TYR A 20 -4.25 2.64 -22.11
C TYR A 20 -3.95 3.10 -23.54
N THR A 21 -3.02 2.46 -24.24
CA THR A 21 -2.69 2.85 -25.62
C THR A 21 -3.90 2.69 -26.55
N ALA A 22 -4.65 1.59 -26.41
CA ALA A 22 -5.85 1.35 -27.19
C ALA A 22 -6.99 2.30 -26.80
N TYR A 23 -7.07 2.64 -25.51
CA TYR A 23 -8.00 3.63 -24.98
C TYR A 23 -7.77 5.00 -25.63
N LEU A 24 -6.56 5.56 -25.54
CA LEU A 24 -6.26 6.87 -26.12
C LEU A 24 -6.41 6.93 -27.65
N ALA A 25 -6.06 5.85 -28.36
CA ALA A 25 -6.11 5.83 -29.82
C ALA A 25 -7.53 5.98 -30.39
N ASN A 26 -8.56 5.66 -29.60
CA ASN A 26 -9.95 5.59 -30.06
C ASN A 26 -10.88 6.53 -29.30
N ALA A 27 -10.32 7.45 -28.53
CA ALA A 27 -11.07 8.25 -27.56
C ALA A 27 -10.96 9.75 -27.85
N GLU A 28 -11.90 10.51 -27.29
CA GLU A 28 -11.92 11.96 -27.39
C GLU A 28 -10.70 12.56 -26.67
N PRO A 29 -10.00 13.51 -27.31
CA PRO A 29 -8.67 13.97 -26.88
C PRO A 29 -8.66 14.70 -25.53
N ASP A 30 -9.79 15.26 -25.10
CA ASP A 30 -9.86 16.01 -23.84
C ASP A 30 -10.26 15.13 -22.64
N HIS A 31 -11.15 14.16 -22.83
CA HIS A 31 -11.70 13.35 -21.74
C HIS A 31 -10.81 12.14 -21.40
N ALA A 32 -10.27 11.47 -22.42
CA ALA A 32 -9.50 10.25 -22.21
C ALA A 32 -8.24 10.48 -21.35
N PRO A 33 -7.41 11.51 -21.61
CA PRO A 33 -6.23 11.77 -20.77
C PRO A 33 -6.61 12.20 -19.35
N ALA A 34 -7.70 12.96 -19.19
CA ALA A 34 -8.16 13.41 -17.87
C ALA A 34 -8.63 12.25 -16.99
N LEU A 35 -9.42 11.32 -17.55
CA LEU A 35 -9.88 10.13 -16.83
C LEU A 35 -8.73 9.18 -16.48
N ALA A 36 -7.81 8.94 -17.43
CA ALA A 36 -6.64 8.11 -17.15
C ALA A 36 -5.75 8.75 -16.06
N GLY A 37 -5.55 10.07 -16.11
CA GLY A 37 -4.80 10.80 -15.08
C GLY A 37 -5.41 10.67 -13.68
N ASP A 38 -6.74 10.78 -13.58
CA ASP A 38 -7.48 10.60 -12.32
C ASP A 38 -7.39 9.15 -11.77
N LEU A 39 -7.37 8.15 -12.65
CA LEU A 39 -7.14 6.75 -12.27
C LEU A 39 -5.71 6.53 -11.76
N VAL A 40 -4.69 7.05 -12.47
CA VAL A 40 -3.29 6.99 -12.03
C VAL A 40 -3.11 7.71 -10.69
N GLU A 41 -3.71 8.89 -10.52
CA GLU A 41 -3.67 9.63 -9.26
C GLU A 41 -4.31 8.83 -8.12
N THR A 42 -5.44 8.16 -8.38
CA THR A 42 -6.10 7.28 -7.41
C THR A 42 -5.17 6.17 -6.94
N VAL A 43 -4.47 5.50 -7.86
CA VAL A 43 -3.50 4.43 -7.57
C VAL A 43 -2.32 4.99 -6.77
N VAL A 44 -1.69 6.07 -7.25
CA VAL A 44 -0.54 6.70 -6.59
C VAL A 44 -0.87 7.15 -5.17
N ARG A 45 -2.09 7.65 -4.93
CA ARG A 45 -2.53 8.06 -3.59
C ARG A 45 -2.59 6.89 -2.62
N GLN A 46 -2.92 5.69 -3.07
CA GLN A 46 -2.93 4.49 -2.21
C GLN A 46 -1.54 3.89 -1.99
N LEU A 47 -0.63 4.06 -2.95
CA LEU A 47 0.74 3.57 -2.80
C LEU A 47 1.59 4.48 -1.90
N ARG A 48 1.19 5.75 -1.74
CA ARG A 48 1.85 6.73 -0.86
C ARG A 48 1.22 6.75 0.52
N PRO A 49 1.99 6.70 1.62
CA PRO A 49 3.42 7.00 1.70
C PRO A 49 4.36 5.79 1.58
N THR A 50 3.85 4.56 1.57
CA THR A 50 4.66 3.33 1.59
C THR A 50 5.74 3.38 0.52
N PHE A 51 5.37 3.84 -0.67
CA PHE A 51 6.29 4.18 -1.74
C PHE A 51 6.35 5.69 -1.97
N ARG A 52 7.56 6.18 -2.26
CA ARG A 52 7.77 7.54 -2.76
C ARG A 52 7.61 7.54 -4.28
N LEU A 53 6.72 8.38 -4.79
CA LEU A 53 6.63 8.64 -6.22
C LEU A 53 7.94 9.26 -6.74
N ALA A 54 8.55 8.60 -7.71
CA ALA A 54 9.73 9.08 -8.42
C ALA A 54 9.34 9.97 -9.60
N LYS A 55 8.47 9.46 -10.47
CA LYS A 55 7.98 10.15 -11.67
C LYS A 55 6.71 9.48 -12.22
N LEU A 56 6.03 10.21 -13.09
CA LEU A 56 4.95 9.70 -13.93
C LEU A 56 5.44 9.65 -15.39
N GLU A 57 5.11 8.58 -16.09
CA GLU A 57 5.49 8.31 -17.48
C GLU A 57 4.25 7.96 -18.29
N GLY A 58 3.48 8.97 -18.72
CA GLY A 58 2.18 8.74 -19.35
C GLY A 58 1.21 8.11 -18.36
N ASP A 59 0.89 6.83 -18.57
CA ASP A 59 0.01 5.99 -17.75
C ASP A 59 0.71 5.17 -16.68
N ALA A 60 2.05 5.20 -16.63
CA ALA A 60 2.83 4.52 -15.61
C ALA A 60 3.23 5.47 -14.48
N ALA A 61 3.12 5.00 -13.24
CA ALA A 61 3.73 5.61 -12.07
C ALA A 61 4.96 4.79 -11.65
N PHE A 62 6.12 5.44 -11.56
CA PHE A 62 7.33 4.84 -11.02
C PHE A 62 7.51 5.27 -9.56
N LEU A 63 7.57 4.30 -8.64
CA LEU A 63 7.69 4.53 -7.22
C LEU A 63 8.81 3.70 -6.60
N VAL A 64 9.36 4.19 -5.49
CA VAL A 64 10.48 3.56 -4.78
C VAL A 64 10.25 3.53 -3.27
N ALA A 65 10.62 2.42 -2.64
CA ALA A 65 10.66 2.29 -1.18
C ALA A 65 12.04 1.73 -0.75
N PRO A 66 12.64 2.23 0.34
CA PRO A 66 13.79 1.57 0.96
C PRO A 66 13.43 0.15 1.40
N LEU A 67 14.26 -0.84 1.07
CA LEU A 67 13.95 -2.25 1.40
C LEU A 67 13.88 -2.52 2.90
N ASP A 68 14.62 -1.77 3.71
CA ASP A 68 14.62 -1.89 5.18
C ASP A 68 13.34 -1.34 5.85
N ARG A 69 12.48 -0.69 5.07
CA ARG A 69 11.20 -0.10 5.52
C ARG A 69 9.98 -0.79 4.91
N LEU A 70 10.16 -1.93 4.26
CA LEU A 70 9.09 -2.66 3.61
C LEU A 70 9.19 -4.14 3.97
N ASP A 71 8.08 -4.74 4.40
CA ASP A 71 7.94 -6.19 4.48
C ASP A 71 7.01 -6.71 3.37
N GLY A 72 7.09 -8.01 3.07
CA GLY A 72 6.26 -8.65 2.05
C GLY A 72 4.76 -8.40 2.24
N PRO A 73 4.18 -8.59 3.44
CA PRO A 73 2.78 -8.29 3.69
C PRO A 73 2.39 -6.84 3.40
N MET A 74 3.21 -5.85 3.78
CA MET A 74 2.95 -4.44 3.48
C MET A 74 2.96 -4.16 1.98
N LEU A 75 3.87 -4.77 1.21
CA LEU A 75 3.88 -4.68 -0.25
C LEU A 75 2.55 -5.17 -0.84
N LEU A 76 2.12 -6.37 -0.43
CA LEU A 76 0.89 -6.99 -0.95
C LEU A 76 -0.35 -6.20 -0.53
N ASP A 77 -0.43 -5.77 0.72
CA ASP A 77 -1.51 -4.90 1.23
C ASP A 77 -1.58 -3.58 0.45
N ALA A 78 -0.45 -2.99 0.07
CA ALA A 78 -0.41 -1.76 -0.73
C ALA A 78 -0.88 -1.99 -2.18
N ILE A 79 -0.51 -3.13 -2.80
CA ILE A 79 -0.99 -3.53 -4.13
C ILE A 79 -2.51 -3.73 -4.11
N ASP A 80 -3.02 -4.50 -3.15
CA ASP A 80 -4.46 -4.78 -3.00
C ASP A 80 -5.24 -3.48 -2.79
N ALA A 81 -4.80 -2.62 -1.86
CA ALA A 81 -5.48 -1.35 -1.58
C ALA A 81 -5.50 -0.41 -2.79
N ALA A 82 -4.42 -0.37 -3.57
CA ALA A 82 -4.34 0.41 -4.79
C ALA A 82 -5.26 -0.12 -5.88
N TYR A 83 -5.29 -1.44 -6.07
CA TYR A 83 -6.16 -2.09 -7.05
C TYR A 83 -7.65 -1.95 -6.68
N ASP A 84 -8.02 -2.15 -5.42
CA ASP A 84 -9.39 -1.96 -4.95
C ASP A 84 -9.85 -0.50 -5.13
N ALA A 85 -8.98 0.47 -4.84
CA ALA A 85 -9.29 1.88 -5.06
C ALA A 85 -9.47 2.20 -6.55
N PHE A 86 -8.64 1.63 -7.41
CA PHE A 86 -8.80 1.73 -8.86
C PHE A 86 -10.16 1.17 -9.30
N ARG A 87 -10.53 -0.04 -8.87
CA ARG A 87 -11.83 -0.66 -9.21
C ARG A 87 -13.02 0.16 -8.72
N ARG A 88 -12.98 0.66 -7.48
CA ARG A 88 -14.03 1.54 -6.94
C ARG A 88 -14.13 2.84 -7.72
N ARG A 89 -12.99 3.41 -8.13
CA ARG A 89 -12.99 4.63 -8.95
C ARG A 89 -13.56 4.38 -10.33
N MET A 90 -13.19 3.28 -10.97
CA MET A 90 -13.75 2.84 -12.25
C MET A 90 -15.28 2.69 -12.16
N GLN A 91 -15.79 2.02 -11.13
CA GLN A 91 -17.23 1.89 -10.90
C GLN A 91 -17.90 3.25 -10.67
N SER A 92 -17.27 4.14 -9.90
CA SER A 92 -17.77 5.50 -9.68
C SER A 92 -17.82 6.32 -10.96
N VAL A 93 -16.80 6.22 -11.82
CA VAL A 93 -16.77 6.91 -13.12
C VAL A 93 -17.87 6.36 -14.00
N THR A 94 -17.98 5.04 -14.18
CA THR A 94 -19.01 4.41 -15.02
C THR A 94 -20.43 4.70 -14.51
N GLY A 95 -20.65 4.69 -13.19
CA GLY A 95 -21.97 4.91 -12.60
C GLY A 95 -22.40 6.38 -12.51
N ALA A 96 -21.46 7.33 -12.45
CA ALA A 96 -21.75 8.76 -12.36
C ALA A 96 -21.73 9.48 -13.72
N THR A 97 -21.19 8.84 -14.76
CA THR A 97 -21.04 9.47 -16.07
C THR A 97 -22.37 9.46 -16.84
N THR A 98 -22.89 10.65 -17.14
CA THR A 98 -24.01 10.87 -18.07
C THR A 98 -23.53 11.20 -19.49
N CYS A 99 -22.24 11.01 -19.75
CA CYS A 99 -21.60 11.32 -21.03
C CYS A 99 -21.62 10.07 -21.93
N ASP A 100 -22.16 10.22 -23.14
CA ASP A 100 -22.28 9.13 -24.12
C ASP A 100 -21.07 9.02 -25.06
N CYS A 101 -19.91 9.60 -24.70
CA CYS A 101 -18.73 9.61 -25.57
C CYS A 101 -18.00 8.26 -25.59
N VAL A 102 -17.16 8.06 -26.62
CA VAL A 102 -16.42 6.79 -26.79
C VAL A 102 -15.43 6.58 -25.65
N SER A 103 -14.78 7.65 -25.16
CA SER A 103 -13.87 7.60 -24.01
C SER A 103 -14.57 7.08 -22.76
N CYS A 104 -15.78 7.56 -22.49
CA CYS A 104 -16.51 7.21 -21.26
C CYS A 104 -17.04 5.77 -21.30
N SER A 105 -17.49 5.31 -22.47
CA SER A 105 -17.95 3.92 -22.63
C SER A 105 -16.83 2.88 -22.60
N ARG A 106 -15.59 3.27 -22.92
CA ARG A 106 -14.40 2.39 -22.90
C ARG A 106 -13.58 2.43 -21.62
N VAL A 107 -13.97 3.25 -20.64
CA VAL A 107 -13.31 3.23 -19.32
C VAL A 107 -13.24 1.80 -18.76
N PRO A 108 -14.29 0.96 -18.80
CA PRO A 108 -14.25 -0.42 -18.33
C PRO A 108 -13.21 -1.34 -18.99
N ASP A 109 -12.64 -0.96 -20.14
CA ASP A 109 -11.59 -1.72 -20.82
C ASP A 109 -10.19 -1.48 -20.22
N LEU A 110 -10.07 -0.48 -19.34
CA LEU A 110 -8.84 -0.20 -18.61
C LEU A 110 -8.70 -1.12 -17.40
N ASP A 111 -7.49 -1.58 -17.18
CA ASP A 111 -7.14 -2.35 -15.99
C ASP A 111 -5.76 -1.90 -15.44
N LEU A 112 -5.28 -2.57 -14.41
CA LEU A 112 -4.03 -2.21 -13.73
C LEU A 112 -3.07 -3.40 -13.70
N LYS A 113 -1.79 -3.12 -13.89
CA LYS A 113 -0.71 -4.05 -13.59
C LYS A 113 0.38 -3.40 -12.76
N PHE A 114 1.06 -4.23 -11.97
CA PHE A 114 2.20 -3.84 -11.17
C PHE A 114 3.43 -4.64 -11.59
N VAL A 115 4.58 -3.98 -11.64
CA VAL A 115 5.89 -4.62 -11.71
C VAL A 115 6.67 -4.23 -10.48
N VAL A 116 7.18 -5.22 -9.75
CA VAL A 116 7.91 -5.02 -8.51
C VAL A 116 9.26 -5.71 -8.57
N HIS A 117 10.32 -4.94 -8.34
CA HIS A 117 11.69 -5.41 -8.39
C HIS A 117 12.50 -4.91 -7.20
N ALA A 118 13.19 -5.82 -6.50
CA ALA A 118 14.15 -5.44 -5.48
C ALA A 118 15.55 -5.40 -6.10
N GLY A 119 16.24 -4.28 -5.90
CA GLY A 119 17.56 -4.06 -6.48
C GLY A 119 18.24 -2.84 -5.90
N SER A 120 19.05 -2.21 -6.72
CA SER A 120 19.88 -1.07 -6.36
C SER A 120 19.75 0.07 -7.37
N LEU A 121 19.77 1.30 -6.87
CA LEU A 121 19.80 2.49 -7.72
C LEU A 121 20.84 3.50 -7.26
N VAL A 122 21.19 4.40 -8.17
CA VAL A 122 21.95 5.61 -7.88
C VAL A 122 21.10 6.82 -8.24
N ARG A 123 20.99 7.76 -7.31
CA ARG A 123 20.36 9.06 -7.55
C ARG A 123 21.39 10.04 -8.09
N HIS A 124 21.03 10.77 -9.13
CA HIS A 124 21.85 11.84 -9.67
C HIS A 124 20.94 12.97 -10.16
N ARG A 125 21.51 14.15 -10.40
CA ARG A 125 20.75 15.32 -10.85
C ARG A 125 21.09 15.63 -12.31
N VAL A 126 20.09 15.65 -13.18
CA VAL A 126 20.22 16.00 -14.60
C VAL A 126 19.24 17.13 -14.90
N ALA A 127 19.73 18.22 -15.49
CA ALA A 127 18.91 19.40 -15.83
C ALA A 127 18.02 19.91 -14.66
N GLY A 128 18.53 19.85 -13.43
CA GLY A 128 17.81 20.27 -12.22
C GLY A 128 16.80 19.27 -11.66
N ARG A 129 16.59 18.12 -12.32
CA ARG A 129 15.69 17.03 -11.87
C ARG A 129 16.48 15.90 -11.24
N GLU A 130 15.92 15.27 -10.21
CA GLU A 130 16.47 14.05 -9.63
C GLU A 130 16.11 12.86 -10.53
N GLU A 131 17.12 12.15 -10.99
CA GLU A 131 17.01 10.97 -11.84
C GLU A 131 17.57 9.75 -11.13
N MET A 132 17.02 8.60 -11.45
CA MET A 132 17.43 7.30 -10.92
C MET A 132 18.03 6.49 -12.06
N ALA A 133 19.24 5.98 -11.86
CA ALA A 133 19.92 5.14 -12.83
C ALA A 133 20.45 3.87 -12.17
N GLY A 134 20.58 2.82 -12.98
CA GLY A 134 21.09 1.53 -12.56
C GLY A 134 20.56 0.41 -13.45
N LYS A 135 21.25 -0.74 -13.43
CA LYS A 135 20.82 -1.95 -14.12
C LYS A 135 19.41 -2.36 -13.67
N ASP A 136 19.14 -2.28 -12.37
CA ASP A 136 17.89 -2.72 -11.77
C ASP A 136 16.71 -1.81 -12.14
N VAL A 137 16.95 -0.51 -12.33
CA VAL A 137 15.97 0.42 -12.90
C VAL A 137 15.61 0.02 -14.33
N ILE A 138 16.60 -0.33 -15.15
CA ILE A 138 16.38 -0.79 -16.53
C ILE A 138 15.56 -2.10 -16.54
N ILE A 139 15.88 -3.05 -15.66
CA ILE A 139 15.13 -4.31 -15.53
C ILE A 139 13.65 -4.02 -15.20
N ALA A 140 13.38 -3.20 -14.18
CA ALA A 140 12.01 -2.85 -13.79
C ALA A 140 11.20 -2.28 -14.97
N HIS A 141 11.76 -1.33 -15.72
CA HIS A 141 11.06 -0.76 -16.90
C HIS A 141 10.89 -1.78 -18.04
N ARG A 142 11.85 -2.67 -18.28
CA ARG A 142 11.72 -3.70 -19.33
C ARG A 142 10.62 -4.72 -19.00
N LEU A 143 10.44 -5.04 -17.73
CA LEU A 143 9.39 -5.95 -17.25
C LEU A 143 7.97 -5.45 -17.51
N LEU A 144 7.74 -4.15 -17.77
CA LEU A 144 6.42 -3.66 -18.21
C LEU A 144 5.97 -4.26 -19.56
N LYS A 145 6.92 -4.79 -20.35
CA LYS A 145 6.70 -5.47 -21.62
C LYS A 145 6.99 -6.98 -21.52
N ALA A 146 6.95 -7.54 -20.31
CA ALA A 146 7.07 -8.97 -20.07
C ALA A 146 6.01 -9.77 -20.85
N ALA A 147 6.40 -10.95 -21.33
CA ALA A 147 5.52 -11.81 -22.13
C ALA A 147 4.80 -12.87 -21.28
N SER A 148 5.37 -13.27 -20.15
CA SER A 148 4.82 -14.31 -19.29
C SER A 148 3.42 -14.03 -18.73
N PRO A 149 3.01 -12.79 -18.39
CA PRO A 149 1.64 -12.56 -17.92
C PRO A 149 0.60 -12.92 -18.98
N ALA A 150 0.84 -12.50 -20.23
CA ALA A 150 -0.04 -12.82 -21.36
C ALA A 150 -0.06 -14.33 -21.65
N ALA A 151 1.09 -15.01 -21.56
CA ALA A 151 1.17 -16.47 -21.72
C ALA A 151 0.41 -17.22 -20.61
N ALA A 152 0.33 -16.64 -19.41
CA ALA A 152 -0.46 -17.14 -18.29
C ALA A 152 -1.95 -16.74 -18.35
N GLY A 153 -2.37 -15.98 -19.38
CA GLY A 153 -3.75 -15.51 -19.52
C GLY A 153 -4.14 -14.40 -18.55
N LEU A 154 -3.17 -13.67 -17.99
CA LEU A 154 -3.40 -12.59 -17.03
C LEU A 154 -3.53 -11.24 -17.73
N GLU A 155 -4.66 -10.57 -17.51
CA GLU A 155 -4.91 -9.18 -17.98
C GLU A 155 -4.51 -8.14 -16.92
N ARG A 156 -4.68 -8.53 -15.65
CA ARG A 156 -4.50 -7.74 -14.43
C ARG A 156 -3.62 -8.53 -13.47
N TYR A 157 -2.45 -7.99 -13.15
CA TYR A 157 -1.45 -8.77 -12.44
C TYR A 157 -0.48 -7.91 -11.64
N ALA A 158 0.14 -8.51 -10.63
CA ALA A 158 1.43 -8.08 -10.13
C ALA A 158 2.51 -9.07 -10.57
N LEU A 159 3.57 -8.56 -11.18
CA LEU A 159 4.77 -9.31 -11.52
C LEU A 159 5.85 -8.93 -10.51
N LEU A 160 6.27 -9.90 -9.71
CA LEU A 160 7.34 -9.75 -8.73
C LEU A 160 8.58 -10.47 -9.23
N THR A 161 9.73 -9.80 -9.31
CA THR A 161 10.98 -10.54 -9.59
C THR A 161 11.31 -11.48 -8.43
N ASP A 162 12.00 -12.58 -8.70
CA ASP A 162 12.47 -13.50 -7.66
C ASP A 162 13.32 -12.79 -6.60
N ALA A 163 14.18 -11.85 -7.03
CA ALA A 163 14.93 -10.97 -6.13
C ALA A 163 14.03 -10.17 -5.15
N CYS A 164 12.81 -9.81 -5.57
CA CYS A 164 11.83 -9.13 -4.72
C CYS A 164 11.19 -10.09 -3.73
N VAL A 165 10.83 -11.29 -4.18
CA VAL A 165 10.26 -12.35 -3.33
C VAL A 165 11.24 -12.71 -2.22
N GLU A 166 12.50 -12.94 -2.56
CA GLU A 166 13.55 -13.23 -1.59
C GLU A 166 13.81 -12.05 -0.63
N ALA A 167 13.98 -10.84 -1.17
CA ALA A 167 14.35 -9.67 -0.36
C ALA A 167 13.28 -9.27 0.66
N LEU A 168 12.01 -9.54 0.36
CA LEU A 168 10.87 -9.21 1.23
C LEU A 168 10.35 -10.41 2.03
N GLY A 169 11.01 -11.57 1.91
CA GLY A 169 10.65 -12.79 2.64
C GLY A 169 9.26 -13.33 2.29
N LEU A 170 8.86 -13.21 1.02
CA LEU A 170 7.59 -13.74 0.54
C LEU A 170 7.70 -15.25 0.30
N ASP A 171 6.71 -16.00 0.79
CA ASP A 171 6.57 -17.43 0.49
C ASP A 171 5.72 -17.58 -0.77
N ALA A 172 6.39 -17.72 -1.93
CA ALA A 172 5.74 -17.79 -3.24
C ALA A 172 4.74 -18.96 -3.34
N ASP A 173 5.08 -20.12 -2.76
CA ASP A 173 4.22 -21.31 -2.80
C ASP A 173 2.97 -21.12 -1.95
N ALA A 174 3.13 -20.61 -0.71
CA ALA A 174 2.00 -20.35 0.17
C ALA A 174 1.07 -19.23 -0.35
N LEU A 175 1.62 -18.30 -1.14
CA LEU A 175 0.88 -17.24 -1.82
C LEU A 175 0.29 -17.67 -3.17
N GLY A 176 0.62 -18.87 -3.66
CA GLY A 176 0.16 -19.38 -4.96
C GLY A 176 0.68 -18.57 -6.15
N LEU A 177 1.89 -17.99 -6.05
CA LEU A 177 2.47 -17.21 -7.13
C LEU A 177 2.91 -18.13 -8.28
N ALA A 178 2.53 -17.79 -9.51
CA ALA A 178 2.94 -18.56 -10.68
C ALA A 178 4.35 -18.17 -11.12
N ALA A 179 5.30 -19.09 -11.00
CA ALA A 179 6.68 -18.87 -11.44
C ALA A 179 6.79 -18.81 -12.98
N ALA A 180 7.59 -17.88 -13.47
CA ALA A 180 7.94 -17.73 -14.88
C ALA A 180 9.35 -17.15 -15.05
N THR A 181 9.79 -16.98 -16.29
CA THR A 181 11.10 -16.38 -16.59
C THR A 181 10.99 -15.46 -17.79
N GLU A 182 11.41 -14.21 -17.60
CA GLU A 182 11.53 -13.23 -18.68
C GLU A 182 12.93 -13.27 -19.27
N ARG A 183 13.03 -13.05 -20.58
CA ARG A 183 14.30 -13.01 -21.30
C ARG A 183 14.44 -11.69 -22.03
N PHE A 184 15.50 -10.95 -21.73
CA PHE A 184 15.80 -9.68 -22.37
C PHE A 184 17.20 -9.67 -22.97
N GLU A 185 17.31 -9.04 -24.14
CA GLU A 185 18.60 -8.76 -24.76
C GLU A 185 19.47 -7.94 -23.80
N HIS A 186 20.73 -8.37 -23.61
CA HIS A 186 21.73 -7.77 -22.71
C HIS A 186 21.45 -7.83 -21.20
N LEU A 187 20.25 -8.19 -20.74
CA LEU A 187 19.94 -8.37 -19.31
C LEU A 187 19.87 -9.84 -18.88
N GLY A 188 19.73 -10.76 -19.84
CA GLY A 188 19.70 -12.19 -19.60
C GLY A 188 18.32 -12.68 -19.16
N GLU A 189 18.32 -13.74 -18.36
CA GLU A 189 17.11 -14.31 -17.76
C GLU A 189 16.79 -13.61 -16.45
N VAL A 190 15.52 -13.25 -16.27
CA VAL A 190 14.98 -12.64 -15.06
C VAL A 190 13.86 -13.54 -14.57
N PRO A 191 14.09 -14.35 -13.51
CA PRO A 191 13.05 -15.14 -12.88
C PRO A 191 12.00 -14.23 -12.22
N VAL A 192 10.73 -14.55 -12.41
CA VAL A 192 9.60 -13.74 -11.95
C VAL A 192 8.49 -14.63 -11.39
N HIS A 193 7.64 -14.03 -10.59
CA HIS A 193 6.47 -14.61 -9.94
C HIS A 193 5.26 -13.75 -10.29
N LEU A 194 4.18 -14.39 -10.74
CA LEU A 194 2.96 -13.73 -11.20
C LEU A 194 1.86 -13.92 -10.15
N LEU A 195 1.21 -12.81 -9.80
CA LEU A 195 0.03 -12.75 -8.95
C LEU A 195 -1.14 -12.19 -9.76
N ASP A 196 -2.24 -12.93 -9.81
CA ASP A 196 -3.49 -12.44 -10.38
C ASP A 196 -4.23 -11.55 -9.36
N LEU A 197 -4.49 -10.31 -9.74
CA LEU A 197 -5.16 -9.33 -8.88
C LEU A 197 -6.66 -9.60 -8.72
N GLU A 198 -7.27 -10.36 -9.63
CA GLU A 198 -8.69 -10.69 -9.56
C GLU A 198 -9.00 -11.61 -8.36
N HIS A 199 -8.09 -12.54 -8.06
CA HIS A 199 -8.26 -13.52 -6.99
C HIS A 199 -8.08 -12.95 -5.58
N GLY A 200 -7.39 -11.81 -5.42
CA GLY A 200 -7.18 -11.13 -4.14
C GLY A 200 -8.34 -10.22 -3.68
N ALA A 201 -9.10 -9.67 -4.63
CA ALA A 201 -10.18 -8.70 -4.38
C ALA A 201 -11.41 -9.30 -3.65
N ALA A 202 -11.50 -10.63 -3.53
CA ALA A 202 -12.61 -11.34 -2.88
C ALA A 202 -12.76 -11.08 -1.35
N THR A 203 -11.88 -10.26 -0.76
CA THR A 203 -11.94 -9.88 0.65
C THR A 203 -12.87 -8.68 0.90
N GLU A 204 -13.30 -7.97 -0.14
CA GLU A 204 -14.38 -6.98 -0.09
C GLU A 204 -15.73 -7.67 0.09
N GLY A 205 -16.10 -8.02 1.33
CA GLY A 205 -17.45 -8.52 1.60
C GLY A 205 -17.67 -9.28 2.89
N ARG A 206 -16.61 -9.68 3.60
CA ARG A 206 -16.78 -10.19 4.97
C ARG A 206 -17.09 -9.03 5.89
N SER A 207 -18.39 -8.73 6.02
CA SER A 207 -18.94 -7.95 7.12
C SER A 207 -18.42 -8.55 8.43
N TRP A 208 -17.39 -7.94 8.99
CA TRP A 208 -16.97 -8.26 10.35
C TRP A 208 -18.07 -7.73 11.28
N ALA A 209 -18.81 -8.64 11.89
CA ALA A 209 -19.70 -8.29 12.98
C ALA A 209 -18.87 -8.28 14.27
N PRO A 210 -18.71 -7.13 14.96
CA PRO A 210 -18.07 -7.11 16.26
C PRO A 210 -18.73 -8.14 17.16
N PRO A 211 -17.96 -8.88 17.98
CA PRO A 211 -18.57 -9.67 19.03
C PRO A 211 -19.44 -8.73 19.87
N ARG A 212 -20.74 -9.04 20.02
CA ARG A 212 -21.70 -8.25 20.80
C ARG A 212 -21.29 -8.27 22.28
N ARG A 213 -20.36 -7.40 22.67
CA ARG A 213 -19.85 -7.22 24.02
C ARG A 213 -19.52 -5.73 24.21
N THR A 214 -19.80 -5.20 25.40
CA THR A 214 -19.36 -3.86 25.80
C THR A 214 -17.83 -3.81 25.75
N ALA A 215 -17.26 -2.75 25.16
CA ALA A 215 -15.84 -2.51 25.22
C ALA A 215 -15.41 -2.43 26.70
N LEU A 216 -14.28 -3.08 27.03
CA LEU A 216 -13.68 -2.94 28.36
C LEU A 216 -12.99 -1.58 28.51
N ASP A 217 -12.47 -1.07 27.40
CA ASP A 217 -11.80 0.22 27.30
C ASP A 217 -11.86 0.69 25.83
N GLU A 218 -11.81 2.00 25.62
CA GLU A 218 -11.77 2.64 24.31
C GLU A 218 -10.82 3.84 24.36
N ALA A 219 -9.89 3.90 23.40
CA ALA A 219 -8.97 5.02 23.25
C ALA A 219 -8.99 5.53 21.81
N GLU A 220 -8.97 6.85 21.65
CA GLU A 220 -8.83 7.52 20.36
C GLU A 220 -7.60 8.43 20.42
N LEU A 221 -6.70 8.27 19.45
CA LEU A 221 -5.47 9.05 19.36
C LEU A 221 -5.35 9.69 17.98
N ARG A 222 -5.04 10.98 17.96
CA ARG A 222 -4.69 11.71 16.74
C ARG A 222 -3.19 11.69 16.55
N LEU A 223 -2.74 11.04 15.49
CA LEU A 223 -1.33 10.92 15.15
C LEU A 223 -1.01 11.83 13.95
N PRO A 224 0.12 12.57 13.96
CA PRO A 224 0.59 13.33 12.81
C PRO A 224 1.27 12.41 11.79
N ALA A 225 0.62 11.30 11.45
CA ALA A 225 1.16 10.26 10.58
C ALA A 225 0.06 9.74 9.64
N PRO A 226 0.41 9.39 8.40
CA PRO A 226 -0.53 8.79 7.46
C PRO A 226 -0.98 7.39 7.92
N PRO A 227 -2.20 6.94 7.55
CA PRO A 227 -2.78 5.67 7.99
C PRO A 227 -1.90 4.44 7.74
N MET A 228 -1.19 4.37 6.62
CA MET A 228 -0.26 3.27 6.31
C MET A 228 0.92 3.18 7.28
N ALA A 229 1.48 4.33 7.67
CA ALA A 229 2.58 4.35 8.63
C ALA A 229 2.09 3.89 10.01
N VAL A 230 0.88 4.33 10.40
CA VAL A 230 0.25 3.87 11.65
C VAL A 230 -0.05 2.37 11.58
N TRP A 231 -0.59 1.87 10.47
CA TRP A 231 -0.84 0.44 10.25
C TRP A 231 0.42 -0.40 10.41
N GLU A 232 1.54 0.01 9.82
CA GLU A 232 2.80 -0.71 9.94
C GLU A 232 3.24 -0.80 11.42
N GLN A 233 3.23 0.33 12.13
CA GLN A 233 3.61 0.40 13.54
C GLN A 233 2.72 -0.49 14.42
N LEU A 234 1.43 -0.55 14.09
CA LEU A 234 0.46 -1.33 14.84
C LEU A 234 0.56 -2.83 14.53
N THR A 235 0.94 -3.21 13.31
CA THR A 235 0.76 -4.59 12.83
C THR A 235 2.03 -5.35 12.55
N SER A 236 3.16 -4.68 12.32
CA SER A 236 4.43 -5.34 12.01
C SER A 236 5.06 -5.96 13.27
N PRO A 237 5.33 -7.28 13.29
CA PRO A 237 6.08 -7.93 14.37
C PRO A 237 7.44 -7.27 14.65
N ARG A 238 8.03 -6.66 13.63
CA ARG A 238 9.32 -5.95 13.72
C ARG A 238 9.21 -4.59 14.42
N LEU A 239 8.10 -3.87 14.25
CA LEU A 239 7.95 -2.50 14.76
C LEU A 239 7.22 -2.42 16.10
N ARG A 240 6.29 -3.33 16.36
CA ARG A 240 5.51 -3.39 17.60
C ARG A 240 6.36 -3.36 18.89
N PRO A 241 7.50 -4.08 18.98
CA PRO A 241 8.35 -4.02 20.17
C PRO A 241 8.85 -2.62 20.55
N GLY A 242 8.94 -1.70 19.58
CA GLY A 242 9.43 -0.35 19.81
C GLY A 242 8.55 0.51 20.71
N TRP A 243 7.29 0.13 20.96
CA TRP A 243 6.33 0.96 21.71
C TRP A 243 5.29 0.19 22.53
N GLU A 244 5.00 -1.08 22.21
CA GLU A 244 3.89 -1.82 22.82
C GLU A 244 4.24 -2.47 24.18
N GLY A 245 5.50 -2.35 24.64
CA GLY A 245 5.97 -3.00 25.87
C GLY A 245 6.12 -4.52 25.72
N ILE A 246 6.38 -4.98 24.49
CA ILE A 246 6.66 -6.37 24.12
C ILE A 246 8.12 -6.43 23.66
N ASP A 247 8.86 -7.47 24.04
CA ASP A 247 10.28 -7.61 23.66
C ASP A 247 10.44 -8.22 22.27
N ARG A 248 9.60 -9.20 21.94
CA ARG A 248 9.57 -9.85 20.62
C ARG A 248 8.19 -10.36 20.25
N VAL A 249 7.95 -10.41 18.94
CA VAL A 249 6.76 -11.01 18.34
C VAL A 249 7.21 -12.05 17.33
N GLU A 250 6.83 -13.31 17.54
CA GLU A 250 7.02 -14.40 16.58
C GLU A 250 5.72 -14.60 15.81
N GLU A 251 5.76 -14.42 14.48
CA GLU A 251 4.59 -14.47 13.59
C GLU A 251 4.53 -15.80 12.84
N ALA A 252 3.34 -16.39 12.78
CA ALA A 252 3.03 -17.58 11.98
C ALA A 252 1.80 -17.31 11.10
N THR A 253 2.02 -17.21 9.79
CA THR A 253 0.97 -16.94 8.79
C THR A 253 0.34 -18.23 8.26
N VAL A 254 -0.96 -18.19 7.93
CA VAL A 254 -1.68 -19.36 7.37
C VAL A 254 -1.59 -19.42 5.84
N SER A 255 -1.54 -18.26 5.17
CA SER A 255 -1.65 -18.14 3.71
C SER A 255 -0.44 -17.41 3.09
N GLY A 256 0.76 -17.59 3.66
CA GLY A 256 1.99 -16.96 3.17
C GLY A 256 2.10 -15.44 3.39
N ARG A 257 1.06 -14.80 3.95
CA ARG A 257 1.06 -13.38 4.35
C ARG A 257 0.30 -13.16 5.64
N ARG A 258 0.59 -12.02 6.28
CA ARG A 258 -0.17 -11.50 7.41
C ARG A 258 -1.62 -11.25 6.99
N GLY A 259 -2.55 -11.72 7.80
CA GLY A 259 -3.98 -11.67 7.53
C GLY A 259 -4.79 -12.43 8.58
N VAL A 260 -6.10 -12.58 8.34
CA VAL A 260 -6.98 -13.35 9.23
C VAL A 260 -6.44 -14.78 9.43
N GLY A 261 -6.40 -15.24 10.67
CA GLY A 261 -5.85 -16.54 11.07
C GLY A 261 -4.35 -16.50 11.43
N THR A 262 -3.64 -15.40 11.16
CA THR A 262 -2.23 -15.24 11.56
C THR A 262 -2.12 -15.27 13.08
N MET A 263 -1.15 -16.03 13.58
CA MET A 263 -0.87 -16.19 15.01
C MET A 263 0.41 -15.44 15.39
N ASN A 264 0.35 -14.63 16.43
CA ASN A 264 1.49 -13.92 17.01
C ASN A 264 1.77 -14.42 18.42
N ALA A 265 2.93 -15.01 18.66
CA ALA A 265 3.42 -15.27 20.00
C ALA A 265 4.22 -14.03 20.47
N CYS A 266 3.65 -13.29 21.42
CA CYS A 266 4.24 -12.07 21.97
C CYS A 266 4.91 -12.40 23.30
N VAL A 267 6.19 -12.04 23.43
CA VAL A 267 6.97 -12.24 24.65
C VAL A 267 7.35 -10.88 25.22
N ALA A 268 6.97 -10.65 26.47
CA ALA A 268 7.40 -9.52 27.29
C ALA A 268 8.00 -10.03 28.61
N ASP A 269 8.84 -9.21 29.26
CA ASP A 269 9.52 -9.48 30.54
C ASP A 269 8.69 -10.23 31.59
N ARG A 270 7.38 -9.93 31.70
CA ARG A 270 6.49 -10.51 32.72
C ARG A 270 5.25 -11.20 32.16
N LEU A 271 5.08 -11.21 30.84
CA LEU A 271 3.85 -11.68 30.22
C LEU A 271 4.13 -12.29 28.85
N ALA A 272 3.71 -13.54 28.66
CA ALA A 272 3.58 -14.13 27.34
C ALA A 272 2.11 -14.07 26.92
N SER A 273 1.84 -13.71 25.67
CA SER A 273 0.51 -13.76 25.09
C SER A 273 0.55 -14.36 23.70
N VAL A 274 -0.57 -14.95 23.29
CA VAL A 274 -0.79 -15.44 21.94
C VAL A 274 -1.96 -14.67 21.35
N GLU A 275 -1.74 -14.06 20.20
CA GLU A 275 -2.76 -13.29 19.48
C GLU A 275 -3.12 -13.99 18.18
N GLU A 276 -4.40 -13.98 17.84
CA GLU A 276 -4.92 -14.44 16.55
C GLU A 276 -5.53 -13.23 15.83
N ILE A 277 -5.12 -12.95 14.59
CA ILE A 277 -5.77 -11.92 13.77
C ILE A 277 -7.14 -12.43 13.32
N ILE A 278 -8.20 -11.72 13.69
CA ILE A 278 -9.60 -12.10 13.38
C ILE A 278 -10.31 -11.11 12.44
N GLU A 279 -9.70 -9.94 12.19
CA GLU A 279 -10.10 -8.97 11.16
C GLU A 279 -8.82 -8.39 10.55
N TRP A 280 -8.77 -8.31 9.21
CA TRP A 280 -7.66 -7.73 8.47
C TRP A 280 -8.21 -6.98 7.26
N ARG A 281 -8.22 -5.65 7.36
CA ARG A 281 -8.69 -4.74 6.31
C ARG A 281 -7.70 -3.58 6.17
N PRO A 282 -6.55 -3.78 5.50
CA PRO A 282 -5.59 -2.71 5.26
C PRO A 282 -6.23 -1.55 4.47
N PHE A 283 -6.03 -0.28 4.79
CA PHE A 283 -5.44 0.31 6.01
C PHE A 283 -6.53 0.80 6.99
N VAL A 284 -7.70 0.18 6.94
CA VAL A 284 -8.95 0.59 7.58
C VAL A 284 -9.09 0.03 9.00
N ALA A 285 -8.96 -1.28 9.18
CA ALA A 285 -9.23 -1.90 10.46
C ALA A 285 -8.52 -3.25 10.61
N PHE A 286 -8.15 -3.58 11.84
CA PHE A 286 -7.74 -4.93 12.21
C PHE A 286 -8.23 -5.26 13.61
N ALA A 287 -8.39 -6.55 13.89
CA ALA A 287 -8.74 -7.04 15.22
C ALA A 287 -7.94 -8.28 15.56
N ARG A 288 -7.57 -8.40 16.84
CA ARG A 288 -6.84 -9.53 17.39
C ARG A 288 -7.59 -10.12 18.56
N ARG A 289 -7.68 -11.45 18.62
CA ARG A 289 -8.08 -12.18 19.81
C ARG A 289 -6.83 -12.52 20.61
N VAL A 290 -6.72 -11.99 21.82
CA VAL A 290 -5.56 -12.20 22.69
C VAL A 290 -5.87 -13.32 23.68
N SER A 291 -4.92 -14.21 23.90
CA SER A 291 -4.97 -15.27 24.90
C SER A 291 -3.71 -15.19 25.77
N VAL A 292 -3.88 -15.10 27.08
CA VAL A 292 -2.76 -15.15 28.03
C VAL A 292 -2.78 -16.53 28.70
N PRO A 293 -1.67 -17.30 28.67
CA PRO A 293 -1.60 -18.58 29.36
C PRO A 293 -2.01 -18.45 30.84
N GLY A 294 -2.90 -19.33 31.30
CA GLY A 294 -3.44 -19.28 32.67
C GLY A 294 -4.62 -18.32 32.88
N VAL A 295 -5.01 -17.52 31.88
CA VAL A 295 -6.17 -16.63 31.92
C VAL A 295 -7.26 -17.14 30.98
N GLY A 296 -8.44 -17.50 31.51
CA GLY A 296 -9.52 -18.09 30.72
C GLY A 296 -10.31 -17.12 29.82
N ARG A 297 -10.12 -15.79 29.96
CA ARG A 297 -10.76 -14.79 29.11
C ARG A 297 -9.87 -14.47 27.91
N ARG A 298 -10.47 -14.46 26.72
CA ARG A 298 -9.82 -14.02 25.47
C ARG A 298 -10.35 -12.65 25.05
N PRO A 299 -9.74 -11.53 25.49
CA PRO A 299 -10.16 -10.21 25.03
C PRO A 299 -9.91 -10.05 23.53
N THR A 300 -10.72 -9.20 22.90
CA THR A 300 -10.49 -8.75 21.53
C THR A 300 -9.99 -7.32 21.56
N ALA A 301 -8.84 -7.06 20.93
CA ALA A 301 -8.36 -5.72 20.66
C ALA A 301 -8.66 -5.36 19.20
N ARG A 302 -9.15 -4.14 18.93
CA ARG A 302 -9.43 -3.66 17.58
C ARG A 302 -8.78 -2.30 17.38
N GLY A 303 -8.12 -2.12 16.24
CA GLY A 303 -7.57 -0.84 15.79
C GLY A 303 -8.25 -0.37 14.51
N ASP A 304 -8.52 0.93 14.43
CA ASP A 304 -9.06 1.62 13.24
C ASP A 304 -8.17 2.83 12.92
N PRO A 305 -7.12 2.66 12.09
CA PRO A 305 -6.22 3.76 11.73
C PRO A 305 -6.86 4.82 10.81
N LEU A 306 -8.03 4.55 10.23
CA LEU A 306 -8.70 5.46 9.30
C LEU A 306 -9.88 6.22 9.92
N ARG A 307 -10.18 6.04 11.21
CA ARG A 307 -11.23 6.79 11.89
C ARG A 307 -10.88 8.27 11.95
N GLN A 308 -11.29 9.02 10.92
CA GLN A 308 -11.36 10.46 10.97
C GLN A 308 -12.41 10.83 12.03
N ALA A 309 -12.03 11.70 12.97
CA ALA A 309 -12.99 12.30 13.87
C ALA A 309 -14.05 13.04 13.04
N ASP A 310 -15.29 12.56 13.06
CA ASP A 310 -16.43 13.28 12.53
C ASP A 310 -16.53 14.62 13.27
N ARG A 311 -16.09 15.71 12.64
CA ARG A 311 -16.45 17.11 12.97
C ARG A 311 -15.85 18.11 11.96
N GLY A 312 -16.72 18.64 11.10
CA GLY A 312 -16.81 20.07 10.77
C GLY A 312 -15.73 20.68 9.89
N GLY A 313 -16.12 21.00 8.64
CA GLY A 313 -15.73 22.21 7.92
C GLY A 313 -14.23 22.50 7.80
N TYR A 314 -13.60 21.94 6.76
CA TYR A 314 -12.36 22.48 6.23
C TYR A 314 -12.66 23.82 5.53
N ALA A 315 -12.26 24.94 6.13
CA ALA A 315 -12.13 26.22 5.43
C ALA A 315 -10.65 26.37 4.99
N PRO A 316 -10.36 26.73 3.73
CA PRO A 316 -9.00 26.88 3.26
C PRO A 316 -8.35 28.15 3.84
N GLU A 317 -7.06 28.05 4.11
CA GLU A 317 -6.20 29.13 4.59
C GLU A 317 -6.18 30.35 3.66
N GLY A 318 -6.19 31.53 4.26
CA GLY A 318 -5.88 32.79 3.57
C GLY A 318 -6.16 34.01 4.43
N GLY A 319 -5.14 34.59 5.07
CA GLY A 319 -5.27 35.93 5.67
C GLY A 319 -4.27 36.30 6.76
N ALA A 320 -3.11 36.80 6.33
CA ALA A 320 -2.29 37.86 6.94
C ALA A 320 -2.04 37.90 8.47
N LEU A 321 -0.74 37.83 8.79
CA LEU A 321 -0.12 38.40 9.98
C LEU A 321 -0.46 39.90 10.09
N ALA A 322 -1.04 40.31 11.23
CA ALA A 322 -0.95 41.66 11.76
C ALA A 322 -1.12 41.60 13.29
N GLY A 323 -0.18 42.20 14.02
CA GLY A 323 -0.21 42.26 15.47
C GLY A 323 -0.97 43.46 16.01
N ASP A 324 -1.49 43.30 17.23
CA ASP A 324 -1.61 44.29 18.32
C ASP A 324 -2.15 43.46 19.52
N GLY A 325 -1.62 43.51 20.74
CA GLY A 325 -1.61 44.68 21.61
C GLY A 325 -2.59 44.44 22.77
N GLY A 326 -2.09 43.93 23.90
CA GLY A 326 -2.63 44.05 25.28
C GLY A 326 -4.06 43.60 25.62
N HIS A 327 -4.22 42.74 26.63
CA HIS A 327 -4.54 43.17 28.00
C HIS A 327 -4.68 41.96 28.95
N GLU A 328 -4.16 42.14 30.17
CA GLU A 328 -4.30 41.26 31.33
C GLU A 328 -5.76 41.03 31.74
N ARG A 329 -6.06 39.85 32.29
CA ARG A 329 -6.63 39.71 33.65
C ARG A 329 -6.63 38.27 34.13
N SER A 330 -5.87 38.07 35.18
CA SER A 330 -5.90 36.99 36.17
C SER A 330 -7.21 37.00 36.96
N VAL A 331 -7.78 35.81 37.27
CA VAL A 331 -8.41 35.47 38.57
C VAL A 331 -8.43 33.92 38.72
N HIS A 332 -7.75 33.43 39.76
CA HIS A 332 -7.86 32.08 40.38
C HIS A 332 -8.94 32.12 41.51
N PRO A 333 -9.24 31.03 42.25
CA PRO A 333 -10.09 29.88 41.93
C PRO A 333 -11.19 29.69 43.02
N GLU A 334 -11.70 28.46 43.16
CA GLU A 334 -12.39 27.83 44.33
C GLU A 334 -13.93 27.66 44.31
N PRO A 335 -14.46 26.66 45.05
CA PRO A 335 -13.78 25.69 45.95
C PRO A 335 -13.77 24.23 45.49
#